data_AF-R5Y9M6-F1
#
_entry.id   AF-R5Y9M6-F1
#
_cell.length_a   1.000
_cell.length_b   1.000
_cell.length_c   1.000
_cell.angle_alpha   90.00
_cell.angle_beta   90.00
_cell.angle_gamma   90.00
#
_symmetry.space_group_name_H-M   'P 1'
#
loop_
_entity.id
_entity.type
_entity.pdbx_description
1 polymer ?
#
loop_
_entity_poly.entity_id
_entity_poly.type
_entity_poly.pdbx_seq_one_letter_code
_entity_poly.pdbx_strand_id
1 'polypeptide(L)'
;MFPTDDGTGKIENRIKIIKDQSIGNKDWDTSDSNNWTRPATLNKELNTTYLNSLDSASKSMIGNTKYYLGGKSLTYNNGYADTPLQFYSYERKIQNTTSNEFYNGTNPNNWVGKLGLMYVSDYGYASSNCENKKIWDDSNSSSNDIRACNTTNWLFKGNSEWTLPQGASISFSAFYVFSGGYVSDLSVSLGQFAARPVLYLISSVQITGGNGTSSSPYTLGL
;
A
#
# COMPACT_ATOMS: atom_id res chain seq x y z
N MET A 1 1.96 -5.94 -14.31
CA MET A 1 0.83 -6.89 -14.17
C MET A 1 1.02 -7.65 -12.87
N PHE A 2 -0.05 -7.90 -12.10
CA PHE A 2 0.02 -8.62 -10.83
C PHE A 2 -1.06 -9.70 -10.76
N PRO A 3 -0.75 -10.91 -10.25
CA PRO A 3 -1.77 -11.87 -9.84
C PRO A 3 -2.66 -11.24 -8.77
N THR A 4 -3.97 -11.21 -9.03
CA THR A 4 -4.93 -10.44 -8.23
C THR A 4 -6.20 -11.26 -8.02
N ASP A 5 -6.59 -11.46 -6.77
CA ASP A 5 -7.87 -12.07 -6.40
C ASP A 5 -8.99 -11.01 -6.49
N ASP A 6 -10.06 -11.32 -7.22
CA ASP A 6 -11.17 -10.40 -7.45
C ASP A 6 -12.15 -10.28 -6.25
N GLY A 7 -11.89 -11.01 -5.17
CA GLY A 7 -12.73 -11.10 -3.98
C GLY A 7 -13.55 -12.38 -3.91
N THR A 8 -13.63 -13.15 -5.00
CA THR A 8 -14.33 -14.43 -5.07
C THR A 8 -13.41 -15.64 -4.96
N GLY A 9 -12.08 -15.42 -4.89
CA GLY A 9 -11.07 -16.46 -4.96
C GLY A 9 -10.56 -16.71 -6.39
N LYS A 10 -11.11 -16.02 -7.40
CA LYS A 10 -10.61 -16.07 -8.77
C LYS A 10 -9.38 -15.17 -8.90
N ILE A 11 -8.24 -15.78 -9.24
CA ILE A 11 -6.97 -15.07 -9.46
C ILE A 11 -6.81 -14.78 -10.95
N GLU A 12 -6.56 -13.51 -11.27
CA GLU A 12 -6.31 -13.03 -12.63
C GLU A 12 -5.09 -12.12 -12.67
N ASN A 13 -4.42 -12.03 -13.83
CA ASN A 13 -3.37 -11.05 -14.03
C ASN A 13 -4.01 -9.70 -14.36
N ARG A 14 -3.82 -8.70 -13.48
CA ARG A 14 -4.43 -7.37 -13.62
C ARG A 14 -3.37 -6.26 -13.60
N ILE A 15 -3.70 -5.14 -14.23
CA ILE A 15 -2.89 -3.92 -14.15
C ILE A 15 -3.20 -3.26 -12.81
N LYS A 16 -2.17 -3.02 -12.00
CA LYS A 16 -2.25 -2.21 -10.78
C LYS A 16 -1.85 -0.78 -11.10
N ILE A 17 -2.61 0.18 -10.60
CA ILE A 17 -2.30 1.61 -10.71
C ILE A 17 -2.20 2.19 -9.30
N ILE A 18 -1.13 2.95 -9.06
CA ILE A 18 -0.98 3.85 -7.92
C ILE A 18 -1.04 5.26 -8.49
N LYS A 19 -2.00 6.07 -8.04
CA LYS A 19 -2.10 7.45 -8.51
C LYS A 19 -0.86 8.23 -8.07
N ASP A 20 -0.28 9.00 -8.98
CA ASP A 20 0.88 9.84 -8.68
C ASP A 20 0.56 10.98 -7.69
N GLN A 21 -0.63 11.56 -7.85
CA GLN A 21 -1.12 12.70 -7.07
C GLN A 21 -1.96 12.26 -5.89
N SER A 22 -1.72 12.88 -4.73
CA SER A 22 -2.51 12.64 -3.52
C SER A 22 -3.89 13.31 -3.61
N ILE A 23 -4.88 12.73 -2.93
CA ILE A 23 -6.20 13.32 -2.74
C ILE A 23 -6.27 14.26 -1.51
N GLY A 24 -5.11 14.72 -1.04
CA GLY A 24 -4.94 15.58 0.12
C GLY A 24 -4.56 14.81 1.38
N ASN A 25 -4.35 15.56 2.47
CA ASN A 25 -4.11 14.99 3.78
C ASN A 25 -5.44 14.48 4.34
N LYS A 26 -5.47 13.22 4.78
CA LYS A 26 -6.66 12.52 5.26
C LYS A 26 -6.38 11.89 6.62
N ASP A 27 -7.37 11.93 7.50
CA ASP A 27 -7.40 11.05 8.68
C ASP A 27 -7.55 9.61 8.20
N TRP A 28 -6.96 8.66 8.90
CA TRP A 28 -7.21 7.24 8.65
C TRP A 28 -8.69 6.91 8.92
N ASP A 29 -9.13 7.20 10.16
CA ASP A 29 -10.50 7.06 10.62
C ASP A 29 -10.81 8.15 11.66
N THR A 30 -11.96 8.81 11.56
CA THR A 30 -12.34 9.90 12.49
C THR A 30 -12.73 9.41 13.88
N SER A 31 -12.81 8.09 14.07
CA SER A 31 -13.02 7.46 15.38
C SER A 31 -11.76 6.86 15.98
N ASP A 32 -10.60 7.18 15.41
CA ASP A 32 -9.27 6.73 15.86
C ASP A 32 -9.09 5.20 15.89
N SER A 33 -9.91 4.47 15.14
CA SER A 33 -9.86 3.01 15.06
C SER A 33 -9.10 2.56 13.82
N ASN A 34 -8.10 1.70 14.01
CA ASN A 34 -7.48 1.03 12.88
C ASN A 34 -8.26 -0.22 12.46
N ASN A 35 -9.45 0.00 11.90
CA ASN A 35 -10.22 -1.05 11.25
C ASN A 35 -10.63 -0.60 9.84
N TRP A 36 -9.83 -0.96 8.85
CA TRP A 36 -10.06 -0.61 7.45
C TRP A 36 -11.42 -1.08 6.91
N THR A 37 -11.94 -2.21 7.43
CA THR A 37 -13.14 -2.90 6.90
C THR A 37 -14.46 -2.41 7.47
N ARG A 38 -14.44 -1.86 8.69
CA ARG A 38 -15.56 -1.15 9.30
C ARG A 38 -15.44 0.29 8.83
N PRO A 39 -15.83 0.54 7.56
CA PRO A 39 -14.98 1.26 6.62
C PRO A 39 -14.45 2.53 7.28
N ALA A 40 -13.14 2.53 7.50
CA ALA A 40 -12.43 3.70 8.02
C ALA A 40 -12.80 4.93 7.17
N THR A 41 -12.84 6.13 7.77
CA THR A 41 -13.22 7.35 7.03
C THR A 41 -12.49 7.47 5.68
N LEU A 42 -11.20 7.13 5.62
CA LEU A 42 -10.42 7.12 4.38
C LEU A 42 -10.86 6.02 3.39
N ASN A 43 -11.16 4.81 3.86
CA ASN A 43 -11.69 3.74 2.99
C ASN A 43 -12.99 4.17 2.31
N LYS A 44 -13.90 4.79 3.08
CA LYS A 44 -15.16 5.34 2.59
C LYS A 44 -14.90 6.44 1.56
N GLU A 45 -14.07 7.43 1.88
CA GLU A 45 -13.70 8.53 0.97
C GLU A 45 -13.20 8.01 -0.38
N LEU A 46 -12.30 7.00 -0.36
CA LEU A 46 -11.77 6.38 -1.57
C LEU A 46 -12.87 5.71 -2.40
N ASN A 47 -13.68 4.86 -1.77
CA ASN A 47 -14.66 4.01 -2.47
C ASN A 47 -16.01 4.67 -2.71
N THR A 48 -16.25 5.87 -2.19
CA THR A 48 -17.44 6.68 -2.48
C THR A 48 -17.06 7.97 -3.19
N THR A 49 -16.48 8.94 -2.49
CA THR A 49 -16.29 10.31 -2.99
C THR A 49 -15.33 10.32 -4.18
N TYR A 50 -14.14 9.75 -3.99
CA TYR A 50 -13.12 9.72 -5.03
C TYR A 50 -13.56 8.82 -6.20
N LEU A 51 -14.02 7.59 -5.93
CA LEU A 51 -14.51 6.71 -6.98
C LEU A 51 -15.60 7.37 -7.84
N ASN A 52 -16.59 8.03 -7.21
CA ASN A 52 -17.70 8.65 -7.93
C ASN A 52 -17.29 9.90 -8.72
N SER A 53 -16.19 10.56 -8.33
CA SER A 53 -15.63 11.71 -9.06
C SER A 53 -15.01 11.33 -10.41
N LEU A 54 -14.66 10.05 -10.61
CA LEU A 54 -14.11 9.55 -11.86
C LEU A 54 -15.20 9.50 -12.95
N ASP A 55 -14.79 9.68 -14.21
CA ASP A 55 -15.68 9.53 -15.36
C ASP A 55 -16.13 8.06 -15.54
N SER A 56 -17.22 7.85 -16.28
CA SER A 56 -17.81 6.51 -16.45
C SER A 56 -16.91 5.50 -17.14
N ALA A 57 -16.03 5.94 -18.07
CA ALA A 57 -15.10 5.05 -18.75
C ALA A 57 -13.97 4.59 -17.82
N SER A 58 -13.40 5.51 -17.03
CA SER A 58 -12.41 5.15 -16.00
C SER A 58 -13.01 4.21 -14.95
N LYS A 59 -14.24 4.49 -14.48
CA LYS A 59 -14.91 3.65 -13.46
C LYS A 59 -15.20 2.24 -13.92
N SER A 60 -15.57 2.05 -15.19
CA SER A 60 -15.90 0.74 -15.74
C SER A 60 -14.68 -0.17 -15.85
N MET A 61 -13.48 0.41 -16.01
CA MET A 61 -12.22 -0.33 -16.05
C MET A 61 -11.73 -0.78 -14.67
N ILE A 62 -12.22 -0.24 -13.55
CA ILE A 62 -11.77 -0.59 -12.20
C ILE A 62 -12.50 -1.84 -11.69
N GLY A 63 -11.76 -2.89 -11.37
CA GLY A 63 -12.28 -4.15 -10.84
C GLY A 63 -12.37 -4.16 -9.31
N ASN A 64 -13.33 -4.92 -8.77
CA ASN A 64 -13.27 -5.33 -7.37
C ASN A 64 -12.04 -6.20 -7.13
N THR A 65 -11.38 -5.98 -6.00
CA THR A 65 -10.11 -6.63 -5.66
C THR A 65 -10.08 -6.95 -4.18
N LYS A 66 -9.56 -8.13 -3.83
CA LYS A 66 -9.17 -8.46 -2.46
C LYS A 66 -7.86 -7.75 -2.11
N TYR A 67 -7.95 -6.75 -1.25
CA TYR A 67 -6.81 -6.16 -0.59
C TYR A 67 -6.48 -6.97 0.66
N TYR A 68 -5.22 -7.30 0.85
CA TYR A 68 -4.74 -7.93 2.05
C TYR A 68 -4.50 -6.86 3.11
N LEU A 69 -4.87 -7.16 4.36
CA LEU A 69 -4.76 -6.23 5.48
C LEU A 69 -3.75 -6.74 6.51
N GLY A 70 -2.86 -7.65 6.10
CA GLY A 70 -1.75 -8.07 6.95
C GLY A 70 -0.76 -6.93 7.18
N GLY A 71 0.07 -7.10 8.20
CA GLY A 71 1.20 -6.25 8.49
C GLY A 71 2.13 -6.96 9.46
N LYS A 72 2.87 -6.24 10.30
CA LYS A 72 3.87 -6.83 11.20
C LYS A 72 4.08 -5.93 12.39
N SER A 73 4.46 -6.50 13.54
CA SER A 73 5.06 -5.71 14.62
C SER A 73 6.51 -5.42 14.25
N LEU A 74 6.92 -4.15 14.20
CA LEU A 74 8.33 -3.81 14.09
C LEU A 74 9.10 -4.50 15.24
N THR A 75 10.15 -5.23 14.87
CA THR A 75 11.06 -5.87 15.84
C THR A 75 12.40 -5.19 15.72
N TYR A 76 12.73 -4.37 16.72
CA TYR A 76 13.93 -3.54 16.74
C TYR A 76 15.23 -4.32 17.00
N ASN A 77 15.14 -5.62 17.34
CA ASN A 77 16.29 -6.47 17.66
C ASN A 77 16.24 -7.81 16.91
N ASN A 78 17.41 -8.35 16.57
CA ASN A 78 17.71 -9.70 16.04
C ASN A 78 17.90 -9.88 14.52
N GLY A 79 18.54 -8.95 13.81
CA GLY A 79 19.10 -9.24 12.48
C GLY A 79 18.09 -9.54 11.36
N TYR A 80 16.78 -9.46 11.65
CA TYR A 80 15.74 -9.47 10.63
C TYR A 80 15.68 -8.08 10.00
N ALA A 81 16.12 -8.01 8.75
CA ALA A 81 15.99 -6.80 7.95
C ALA A 81 14.56 -6.73 7.40
N ASP A 82 13.68 -5.94 8.02
CA ASP A 82 12.34 -5.63 7.50
C ASP A 82 12.46 -5.01 6.09
N THR A 83 12.55 -5.85 5.06
CA THR A 83 12.74 -5.44 3.66
C THR A 83 11.39 -5.39 2.93
N PRO A 84 11.33 -4.73 1.76
CA PRO A 84 10.16 -4.80 0.87
C PRO A 84 9.67 -6.23 0.58
N LEU A 85 10.59 -7.19 0.42
CA LEU A 85 10.28 -8.61 0.21
C LEU A 85 9.60 -9.26 1.42
N GLN A 86 10.08 -8.96 2.63
CA GLN A 86 9.46 -9.47 3.85
C GLN A 86 8.08 -8.86 4.07
N PHE A 87 7.94 -7.54 3.87
CA PHE A 87 6.64 -6.87 3.94
C PHE A 87 5.63 -7.43 2.95
N TYR A 88 6.04 -7.74 1.72
CA TYR A 88 5.15 -8.41 0.77
C TYR A 88 4.55 -9.71 1.33
N SER A 89 5.34 -10.47 2.08
CA SER A 89 4.93 -11.72 2.73
C SER A 89 4.06 -11.48 3.96
N TYR A 90 4.37 -10.47 4.77
CA TYR A 90 3.61 -10.05 5.95
C TYR A 90 2.20 -9.57 5.59
N GLU A 91 2.12 -8.71 4.58
CA GLU A 91 0.88 -8.17 4.02
C GLU A 91 -0.09 -9.30 3.63
N ARG A 92 0.44 -10.36 3.00
CA ARG A 92 -0.34 -11.47 2.41
C ARG A 92 -0.43 -12.71 3.29
N LYS A 93 0.24 -12.73 4.44
CA LYS A 93 0.34 -13.90 5.33
C LYS A 93 0.94 -15.14 4.67
N ILE A 94 1.92 -14.95 3.80
CA ILE A 94 2.55 -16.07 3.07
C ILE A 94 3.61 -16.78 3.94
N GLN A 95 3.97 -16.22 5.09
CA GLN A 95 4.91 -16.86 6.00
C GLN A 95 4.17 -17.82 6.94
N ASN A 96 4.59 -19.10 6.93
CA ASN A 96 4.08 -20.18 7.79
C ASN A 96 4.42 -19.93 9.27
N THR A 97 3.76 -18.97 9.91
CA THR A 97 3.85 -18.80 11.38
C THR A 97 2.54 -19.16 12.04
N THR A 98 2.63 -19.70 13.25
CA THR A 98 1.53 -20.33 14.00
C THR A 98 0.71 -19.34 14.85
N SER A 99 0.95 -18.03 14.72
CA SER A 99 0.39 -17.00 15.61
C SER A 99 -0.10 -15.75 14.85
N ASN A 100 -0.91 -14.91 15.51
CA ASN A 100 -1.48 -13.63 15.06
C ASN A 100 -0.40 -12.54 14.82
N GLU A 101 0.75 -12.88 14.24
CA GLU A 101 1.89 -11.97 14.06
C GLU A 101 1.68 -10.92 12.95
N PHE A 102 0.66 -11.14 12.13
CA PHE A 102 0.39 -10.33 10.94
C PHE A 102 -0.83 -9.43 11.06
N TYR A 103 -1.55 -9.46 12.17
CA TYR A 103 -2.76 -8.65 12.38
C TYR A 103 -3.09 -8.56 13.86
N ASN A 104 -3.65 -7.44 14.28
CA ASN A 104 -4.00 -7.24 15.67
C ASN A 104 -5.43 -7.73 15.95
N GLY A 105 -5.60 -8.58 16.97
CA GLY A 105 -6.90 -8.94 17.53
C GLY A 105 -7.90 -9.50 16.50
N THR A 106 -9.08 -8.89 16.42
CA THR A 106 -10.19 -9.29 15.53
C THR A 106 -10.22 -8.54 14.21
N ASN A 107 -9.20 -7.72 13.89
CA ASN A 107 -9.14 -7.02 12.61
C ASN A 107 -9.18 -8.00 11.45
N PRO A 108 -10.01 -7.77 10.42
CA PRO A 108 -10.03 -8.67 9.27
C PRO A 108 -8.69 -8.70 8.56
N ASN A 109 -8.42 -9.85 7.95
CA ASN A 109 -7.17 -10.11 7.25
C ASN A 109 -7.17 -9.65 5.79
N ASN A 110 -8.35 -9.34 5.26
CA ASN A 110 -8.54 -8.88 3.90
C ASN A 110 -9.83 -8.06 3.81
N TRP A 111 -9.94 -7.31 2.73
CA TRP A 111 -11.13 -6.54 2.38
C TRP A 111 -11.30 -6.50 0.87
N VAL A 112 -12.55 -6.59 0.40
CA VAL A 112 -12.87 -6.53 -1.02
C VAL A 112 -13.45 -5.16 -1.35
N GLY A 113 -12.85 -4.48 -2.33
CA GLY A 113 -13.38 -3.23 -2.87
C GLY A 113 -12.61 -2.76 -4.09
N LYS A 114 -12.85 -1.53 -4.54
CA LYS A 114 -12.27 -1.00 -5.78
C LYS A 114 -10.96 -0.25 -5.52
N LEU A 115 -10.94 0.60 -4.50
CA LEU A 115 -9.79 1.43 -4.18
C LEU A 115 -9.24 1.16 -2.78
N GLY A 116 -7.92 1.10 -2.68
CA GLY A 116 -7.17 1.02 -1.44
C GLY A 116 -6.02 2.02 -1.41
N LEU A 117 -5.02 1.73 -0.58
CA LEU A 117 -3.77 2.46 -0.49
C LEU A 117 -2.61 1.57 -0.95
N MET A 118 -1.44 2.18 -1.15
CA MET A 118 -0.24 1.43 -1.46
C MET A 118 0.20 0.59 -0.27
N TYR A 119 0.84 -0.54 -0.57
CA TYR A 119 1.52 -1.37 0.40
C TYR A 119 2.92 -0.82 0.70
N VAL A 120 3.50 -1.24 1.83
CA VAL A 120 4.90 -0.94 2.13
C VAL A 120 5.81 -1.62 1.10
N SER A 121 5.45 -2.83 0.68
CA SER A 121 6.16 -3.52 -0.40
C SER A 121 6.11 -2.75 -1.72
N ASP A 122 4.98 -2.11 -2.08
CA ASP A 122 4.89 -1.26 -3.28
C ASP A 122 5.89 -0.11 -3.21
N TYR A 123 5.94 0.60 -2.07
CA TYR A 123 6.86 1.70 -1.84
C TYR A 123 8.32 1.25 -1.94
N GLY A 124 8.64 0.09 -1.36
CA GLY A 124 9.96 -0.51 -1.43
C GLY A 124 10.40 -0.87 -2.86
N TYR A 125 9.56 -1.59 -3.59
CA TYR A 125 9.85 -2.01 -4.98
C TYR A 125 9.78 -0.87 -6.00
N ALA A 126 9.29 0.31 -5.62
CA ALA A 126 9.34 1.49 -6.47
C ALA A 126 10.74 2.13 -6.58
N SER A 127 11.68 1.70 -5.74
CA SER A 127 13.08 2.10 -5.82
C SER A 127 13.88 1.20 -6.76
N SER A 128 14.94 1.76 -7.37
CA SER A 128 15.90 0.96 -8.16
C SER A 128 17.05 0.47 -7.29
N ASN A 129 17.31 -0.85 -7.29
CA ASN A 129 18.43 -1.51 -6.59
C ASN A 129 18.37 -1.45 -5.05
N CYS A 130 17.18 -1.35 -4.46
CA CYS A 130 17.00 -1.25 -3.00
C CYS A 130 15.99 -2.23 -2.42
N GLU A 131 15.65 -3.26 -3.17
CA GLU A 131 14.72 -4.33 -2.82
C GLU A 131 15.15 -5.10 -1.55
N ASN A 132 16.45 -5.09 -1.26
CA ASN A 132 17.04 -5.73 -0.08
C ASN A 132 17.38 -4.76 1.06
N LYS A 133 17.10 -3.46 0.90
CA LYS A 133 17.31 -2.50 2.00
C LYS A 133 16.18 -2.62 3.01
N LYS A 134 16.50 -2.36 4.27
CA LYS A 134 15.49 -2.24 5.31
C LYS A 134 14.61 -1.03 5.02
N ILE A 135 13.32 -1.16 5.30
CA ILE A 135 12.39 -0.04 5.21
C ILE A 135 12.71 1.06 6.24
N TRP A 136 13.44 0.71 7.30
CA TRP A 136 14.03 1.61 8.28
C TRP A 136 15.19 0.91 9.03
N ASP A 137 16.28 1.64 9.24
CA ASP A 137 17.47 1.26 10.01
C ASP A 137 17.87 2.43 10.93
N ASP A 138 17.95 2.16 12.24
CA ASP A 138 18.30 3.14 13.27
C ASP A 138 19.82 3.36 13.40
N SER A 139 20.64 2.46 12.85
CA SER A 139 22.11 2.49 12.93
C SER A 139 22.77 3.54 12.05
N ASN A 140 21.99 4.46 11.47
CA ASN A 140 22.43 5.54 10.57
C ASN A 140 23.24 5.08 9.34
N SER A 141 23.19 3.79 8.98
CA SER A 141 23.82 3.33 7.74
C SER A 141 22.94 3.65 6.55
N SER A 142 23.29 4.72 5.83
CA SER A 142 22.75 5.02 4.51
C SER A 142 23.00 3.90 3.49
N SER A 143 23.82 2.88 3.77
CA SER A 143 23.97 1.74 2.87
C SER A 143 22.83 0.72 2.97
N ASN A 144 22.18 0.61 4.14
CA ASN A 144 21.27 -0.51 4.45
C ASN A 144 19.79 -0.10 4.51
N ASP A 145 19.50 1.20 4.40
CA ASP A 145 18.18 1.79 4.59
C ASP A 145 17.57 2.30 3.27
N ILE A 146 16.25 2.16 3.11
CA ILE A 146 15.51 2.57 1.91
C ILE A 146 15.66 4.06 1.57
N ARG A 147 15.93 4.93 2.55
CA ARG A 147 16.15 6.38 2.37
C ARG A 147 17.32 6.68 1.43
N ALA A 148 18.28 5.77 1.33
CA ALA A 148 19.38 5.85 0.37
C ALA A 148 18.91 5.94 -1.08
N CYS A 149 17.65 5.56 -1.32
CA CYS A 149 17.05 5.38 -2.63
C CYS A 149 15.93 6.38 -2.89
N ASN A 150 15.79 7.40 -2.06
CA ASN A 150 14.80 8.46 -2.24
C ASN A 150 14.87 9.09 -3.64
N THR A 151 16.07 9.23 -4.21
CA THR A 151 16.28 9.80 -5.55
C THR A 151 15.90 8.87 -6.70
N THR A 152 15.80 7.56 -6.45
CA THR A 152 15.44 6.53 -7.45
C THR A 152 14.08 5.89 -7.17
N ASN A 153 13.41 6.28 -6.08
CA ASN A 153 12.09 5.80 -5.72
C ASN A 153 11.01 6.73 -6.30
N TRP A 154 10.31 6.28 -7.34
CA TRP A 154 9.29 7.10 -8.00
C TRP A 154 8.01 7.29 -7.16
N LEU A 155 7.82 6.50 -6.09
CA LEU A 155 6.78 6.73 -5.10
C LEU A 155 7.21 7.70 -3.99
N PHE A 156 8.50 8.00 -3.82
CA PHE A 156 8.93 8.99 -2.83
C PHE A 156 8.55 10.41 -3.28
N LYS A 157 7.80 11.12 -2.43
CA LYS A 157 7.29 12.47 -2.70
C LYS A 157 7.72 13.52 -1.66
N GLY A 158 8.50 13.13 -0.65
CA GLY A 158 9.00 14.03 0.39
C GLY A 158 7.95 14.46 1.43
N ASN A 159 6.76 13.86 1.42
CA ASN A 159 5.70 14.08 2.39
C ASN A 159 5.35 12.77 3.11
N SER A 160 4.72 12.89 4.28
CA SER A 160 4.20 11.73 4.99
C SER A 160 2.92 11.21 4.34
N GLU A 161 2.81 9.90 4.16
CA GLU A 161 1.74 9.27 3.39
C GLU A 161 1.30 7.93 3.97
N TRP A 162 -0.01 7.73 4.08
CA TRP A 162 -0.59 6.47 4.54
C TRP A 162 -0.25 5.30 3.61
N THR A 163 0.03 4.15 4.22
CA THR A 163 0.06 2.85 3.54
C THR A 163 -1.01 1.94 4.14
N LEU A 164 -1.42 0.89 3.41
CA LEU A 164 -2.48 0.00 3.85
C LEU A 164 -2.14 -0.92 5.04
N PRO A 165 -0.90 -1.43 5.21
CA PRO A 165 -0.59 -2.40 6.27
C PRO A 165 -0.79 -1.85 7.69
N GLN A 166 -1.27 -2.71 8.59
CA GLN A 166 -1.43 -2.40 10.01
C GLN A 166 -0.19 -2.78 10.84
N GLY A 167 0.07 -2.10 11.95
CA GLY A 167 1.03 -2.57 12.94
C GLY A 167 0.43 -3.74 13.75
N ALA A 168 0.95 -4.95 13.53
CA ALA A 168 0.27 -6.16 14.03
C ALA A 168 0.22 -6.27 15.57
N SER A 169 1.16 -5.67 16.29
CA SER A 169 1.19 -5.67 17.77
C SER A 169 0.43 -4.51 18.40
N ILE A 170 0.06 -3.48 17.63
CA ILE A 170 -0.53 -2.24 18.14
C ILE A 170 -1.83 -1.99 17.37
N SER A 171 -2.97 -2.31 18.01
CA SER A 171 -4.31 -2.36 17.41
C SER A 171 -4.79 -1.07 16.75
N PHE A 172 -4.17 0.06 17.08
CA PHE A 172 -4.51 1.39 16.61
C PHE A 172 -3.44 1.97 15.67
N SER A 173 -2.47 1.17 15.20
CA SER A 173 -1.37 1.66 14.38
C SER A 173 -1.44 1.22 12.92
N ALA A 174 -1.11 2.12 12.00
CA ALA A 174 -0.93 1.80 10.58
C ALA A 174 0.48 2.20 10.13
N PHE A 175 1.02 1.48 9.16
CA PHE A 175 2.26 1.83 8.52
C PHE A 175 2.08 3.04 7.61
N TYR A 176 3.13 3.84 7.51
CA TYR A 176 3.15 5.00 6.62
C TYR A 176 4.58 5.31 6.19
N VAL A 177 4.70 6.00 5.06
CA VAL A 177 5.96 6.58 4.61
C VAL A 177 6.11 7.92 5.30
N PHE A 178 7.25 8.16 5.96
CA PHE A 178 7.59 9.47 6.50
C PHE A 178 8.11 10.39 5.39
N SER A 179 8.02 11.71 5.59
CA SER A 179 8.63 12.71 4.70
C SER A 179 10.13 12.50 4.44
N GLY A 180 10.85 11.88 5.37
CA GLY A 180 12.25 11.49 5.21
C GLY A 180 12.49 10.27 4.32
N GLY A 181 11.44 9.52 3.95
CA GLY A 181 11.47 8.40 3.01
C GLY A 181 11.61 7.00 3.61
N TYR A 182 11.75 6.89 4.94
CA TYR A 182 11.66 5.62 5.65
C TYR A 182 10.21 5.28 5.97
N VAL A 183 9.97 4.03 6.37
CA VAL A 183 8.65 3.54 6.77
C VAL A 183 8.71 3.06 8.21
N SER A 184 7.70 3.43 8.99
CA SER A 184 7.44 2.89 10.33
C SER A 184 5.93 2.96 10.58
N ASP A 185 5.45 2.44 11.71
CA ASP A 185 4.06 2.52 12.11
C ASP A 185 3.83 3.70 13.06
N LEU A 186 2.61 4.24 13.04
CA LEU A 186 2.17 5.26 13.98
C LEU A 186 0.73 5.01 14.39
N SER A 187 0.29 5.64 15.49
CA SER A 187 -1.14 5.65 15.84
C SER A 187 -1.96 6.39 14.78
N VAL A 188 -3.06 5.76 14.34
CA VAL A 188 -3.97 6.31 13.31
C VAL A 188 -4.64 7.63 13.71
N SER A 189 -4.57 7.99 14.99
CA SER A 189 -5.10 9.23 15.57
C SER A 189 -4.14 10.42 15.58
N LEU A 190 -2.84 10.25 15.23
CA LEU A 190 -1.86 11.33 15.40
C LEU A 190 -1.90 12.40 14.33
N GLY A 191 -2.68 12.23 13.26
CA GLY A 191 -2.90 13.29 12.30
C GLY A 191 -3.32 12.84 10.91
N GLN A 192 -3.27 13.81 10.00
CA GLN A 192 -3.65 13.66 8.62
C GLN A 192 -2.41 13.54 7.73
N PHE A 193 -2.36 12.50 6.91
CA PHE A 193 -1.28 12.29 5.95
C PHE A 193 -1.83 12.15 4.55
N ALA A 194 -0.96 12.33 3.57
CA ALA A 194 -1.35 12.16 2.18
C ALA A 194 -1.91 10.75 1.95
N ALA A 195 -2.85 10.65 1.02
CA ALA A 195 -3.36 9.39 0.52
C ALA A 195 -3.29 9.38 -1.01
N ARG A 196 -2.64 8.38 -1.60
CA ARG A 196 -2.71 8.12 -3.05
C ARG A 196 -3.55 6.88 -3.32
N PRO A 197 -4.65 7.03 -4.08
CA PRO A 197 -5.50 5.91 -4.43
C PRO A 197 -4.73 4.82 -5.19
N VAL A 198 -4.94 3.57 -4.77
CA VAL A 198 -4.48 2.38 -5.46
C VAL A 198 -5.67 1.60 -5.96
N LEU A 199 -5.58 1.10 -7.19
CA LEU A 199 -6.63 0.34 -7.84
C LEU A 199 -6.07 -0.75 -8.75
N TYR A 200 -6.92 -1.70 -9.11
CA TYR A 200 -6.62 -2.73 -10.08
C TYR A 200 -7.68 -2.69 -11.18
N LEU A 201 -7.22 -2.77 -12.43
CA LEU A 201 -8.11 -2.80 -13.58
C LEU A 201 -8.70 -4.20 -13.76
N ILE A 202 -9.87 -4.30 -14.38
CA ILE A 202 -10.45 -5.59 -14.79
C ILE A 202 -9.49 -6.32 -15.74
N SER A 203 -9.55 -7.66 -15.75
CA SER A 203 -8.62 -8.51 -16.49
C SER A 203 -8.67 -8.34 -18.02
N SER A 204 -9.77 -7.80 -18.55
CA SER A 204 -9.89 -7.48 -19.98
C SER A 204 -9.14 -6.22 -20.38
N VAL A 205 -8.74 -5.35 -19.45
CA VAL A 205 -7.98 -4.14 -19.80
C VAL A 205 -6.53 -4.49 -20.09
N GLN A 206 -6.04 -4.02 -21.22
CA GLN A 206 -4.68 -4.25 -21.72
C GLN A 206 -3.93 -2.95 -21.92
N ILE A 207 -2.60 -3.04 -21.90
CA ILE A 207 -1.73 -1.98 -22.40
C ILE A 207 -1.76 -2.05 -23.93
N THR A 208 -2.33 -1.03 -24.56
CA THR A 208 -2.51 -0.98 -26.02
C THR A 208 -1.43 -0.18 -26.73
N GLY A 209 -0.55 0.49 -25.97
CA GLY A 209 0.49 1.35 -26.50
C GLY A 209 1.32 2.00 -25.39
N GLY A 210 2.37 2.71 -25.81
CA GLY A 210 3.35 3.30 -24.91
C GLY A 210 4.33 2.29 -24.32
N ASN A 211 5.40 2.80 -23.69
CA ASN A 211 6.41 1.98 -23.01
C ASN A 211 6.57 2.37 -21.53
N GLY A 212 5.71 3.24 -21.01
CA GLY A 212 5.70 3.67 -19.62
C GLY A 212 6.70 4.78 -19.29
N THR A 213 7.40 5.34 -20.28
CA THR A 213 8.25 6.53 -20.08
C THR A 213 7.41 7.81 -20.02
N SER A 214 7.96 8.90 -19.49
CA SER A 214 7.28 10.20 -19.46
C SER A 214 6.93 10.71 -20.87
N SER A 215 7.75 10.40 -21.88
CA SER A 215 7.51 10.74 -23.28
C SER A 215 6.57 9.76 -24.01
N SER A 216 6.33 8.57 -23.46
CA SER A 216 5.50 7.53 -24.07
C SER A 216 4.77 6.73 -22.98
N PRO A 217 3.83 7.38 -22.26
CA PRO A 217 3.10 6.75 -21.17
C PRO A 217 2.23 5.61 -21.70
N TYR A 218 1.96 4.61 -20.85
CA TYR A 218 1.08 3.51 -21.21
C TYR A 218 -0.33 4.01 -21.55
N THR A 219 -0.86 3.55 -22.67
CA THR A 219 -2.27 3.70 -23.03
C THR A 219 -3.01 2.41 -22.71
N LEU A 220 -4.24 2.54 -22.22
CA LEU A 220 -5.06 1.43 -21.75
C LEU A 220 -6.31 1.29 -22.61
N GLY A 221 -6.71 0.06 -22.89
CA GLY A 221 -7.91 -0.25 -23.67
C GLY A 221 -8.53 -1.57 -23.26
N LEU A 222 -9.80 -1.76 -23.64
CA LEU A 222 -10.55 -3.01 -23.48
C LEU A 222 -10.39 -3.92 -24.69
#